data_AF-A0A1M3IDU7-F1
#
_entry.id   AF-A0A1M3IDU7-F1
#
_cell.length_a   1.000
_cell.length_b   1.000
_cell.length_c   1.000
_cell.angle_alpha   90.00
_cell.angle_beta   90.00
_cell.angle_gamma   90.00
#
_symmetry.space_group_name_H-M   'P 1'
#
loop_
_entity.id
_entity.type
_entity.pdbx_description
1 polymer ?
#
loop_
_entity_poly.entity_id
_entity_poly.type
_entity_poly.pdbx_seq_one_letter_code
_entity_poly.pdbx_strand_id
1 'polypeptide(L)' 'MRKVSVVVTVVSLFALFYQLSPFIGVSDDAILFMFSISPVLVVYMAYVILKYGKPSGRTFDEQFYEDYDTRS' A
#
# COMPACT_ATOMS: atom_id res chain seq x y z
N MET A 1 -2.84 -13.11 -5.66
CA MET A 1 -1.50 -12.63 -5.27
C MET A 1 -0.81 -11.72 -6.30
N ARG A 2 -0.52 -12.15 -7.55
CA ARG A 2 0.26 -11.33 -8.52
C ARG A 2 -0.34 -9.92 -8.77
N LYS A 3 -1.65 -9.81 -8.96
CA LYS A 3 -2.34 -8.51 -9.12
C LYS A 3 -2.23 -7.62 -7.88
N VAL A 4 -2.42 -8.20 -6.70
CA VAL A 4 -2.31 -7.48 -5.41
C VAL A 4 -0.89 -6.96 -5.21
N SER A 5 0.12 -7.82 -5.39
CA SER A 5 1.53 -7.44 -5.25
C SER A 5 1.93 -6.33 -6.23
N VAL A 6 1.51 -6.40 -7.50
CA VAL A 6 1.79 -5.33 -8.47
C VAL A 6 1.20 -3.99 -8.02
N VAL A 7 -0.06 -3.97 -7.58
CA VAL A 7 -0.71 -2.73 -7.14
C VAL A 7 -0.04 -2.17 -5.89
N VAL A 8 0.25 -3.02 -4.90
CA VAL A 8 0.98 -2.61 -3.69
C VAL A 8 2.35 -2.03 -4.05
N THR A 9 3.13 -2.72 -4.89
CA THR A 9 4.46 -2.23 -5.32
C THR A 9 4.37 -0.88 -6.03
N VAL A 10 3.41 -0.70 -6.96
CA VAL A 10 3.25 0.58 -7.67
C VAL A 10 2.88 1.71 -6.72
N VAL A 11 1.94 1.48 -5.81
CA VAL A 11 1.51 2.51 -4.84
C VAL A 11 2.62 2.82 -3.84
N SER A 12 3.39 1.82 -3.40
CA SER A 12 4.56 2.03 -2.55
C SER A 12 5.66 2.82 -3.27
N LEU A 13 5.96 2.51 -4.53
CA LEU A 13 6.93 3.27 -5.33
C LEU A 13 6.47 4.71 -5.55
N PHE A 14 5.18 4.92 -5.80
CA PHE A 14 4.59 6.25 -5.87
C PHE A 14 4.79 7.03 -4.56
N ALA A 15 4.53 6.39 -3.41
CA ALA A 15 4.72 7.01 -2.10
C ALA A 15 6.20 7.35 -1.82
N LEU A 16 7.13 6.46 -2.19
CA LEU A 16 8.56 6.73 -2.09
C LEU A 16 8.97 7.91 -2.98
N PHE A 17 8.50 7.93 -4.23
CA PHE A 17 8.78 9.04 -5.15
C PHE A 17 8.19 10.36 -4.63
N TYR A 18 6.97 10.35 -4.11
CA TYR A 18 6.34 11.51 -3.45
C TYR A 18 7.19 12.02 -2.28
N GLN A 19 7.67 11.14 -1.42
CA GLN A 19 8.51 11.52 -0.28
C GLN A 19 9.86 12.11 -0.71
N LEU A 20 10.44 11.63 -1.82
CA LEU A 20 11.70 12.12 -2.36
C LEU A 20 11.55 13.42 -3.17
N SER A 21 10.34 13.72 -3.65
CA SER A 21 10.06 14.83 -4.55
C SER A 21 10.59 16.20 -4.09
N PRO A 22 10.51 16.59 -2.80
CA PRO A 22 11.03 17.89 -2.34
C PRO A 22 12.58 17.97 -2.38
N PHE A 23 13.27 16.83 -2.40
CA PHE A 23 14.73 16.76 -2.33
C PHE A 23 15.40 16.67 -3.70
N ILE A 24 14.64 16.32 -4.75
CA ILE A 24 15.15 16.11 -6.11
C ILE A 24 14.72 17.20 -7.10
N GLY A 25 14.17 18.31 -6.59
CA GLY A 25 13.79 19.47 -7.41
C GLY A 25 12.50 19.31 -8.20
N VAL A 26 11.56 18.46 -7.74
CA VAL A 26 10.21 18.43 -8.30
C VAL A 26 9.49 19.73 -7.92
N SER A 27 8.79 20.35 -8.87
CA SER A 27 8.03 21.58 -8.65
C SER A 27 6.89 21.38 -7.65
N ASP A 28 6.61 22.38 -6.81
CA ASP A 28 5.53 22.37 -5.82
C ASP A 28 4.16 22.00 -6.44
N ASP A 29 3.83 22.51 -7.62
CA ASP A 29 2.59 22.19 -8.34
C ASP A 29 2.45 20.69 -8.61
N ALA A 30 3.55 20.03 -8.99
CA ALA A 30 3.57 18.59 -9.22
C ALA A 30 3.46 17.81 -7.90
N ILE A 31 4.07 18.29 -6.82
CA ILE A 31 3.95 17.69 -5.48
C ILE A 31 2.51 17.79 -4.97
N LEU A 32 1.86 18.94 -5.14
CA LEU A 32 0.44 19.14 -4.79
C LEU A 32 -0.49 18.27 -5.62
N PHE A 33 -0.19 18.10 -6.92
CA PHE A 33 -0.93 17.18 -7.77
C PHE A 33 -0.77 15.72 -7.29
N MET A 34 0.46 15.30 -6.95
CA MET A 34 0.73 13.97 -6.40
C MET A 34 -0.01 13.74 -5.07
N PHE A 35 -0.02 14.74 -4.18
CA PHE A 35 -0.79 14.69 -2.95
C PHE A 35 -2.28 14.50 -3.23
N SER A 36 -2.84 15.25 -4.18
CA SER A 36 -4.26 15.22 -4.54
C SER A 36 -4.70 13.87 -5.13
N ILE A 37 -3.85 13.19 -5.90
CA ILE A 37 -4.16 11.86 -6.46
C ILE A 37 -3.90 10.71 -5.47
N SER A 38 -3.10 10.93 -4.42
CA SER A 38 -2.70 9.89 -3.47
C SER A 38 -3.88 9.14 -2.81
N PRO A 39 -5.00 9.77 -2.41
CA PRO A 39 -6.11 9.05 -1.79
C PRO A 39 -6.76 8.06 -2.77
N VAL A 40 -6.85 8.42 -4.06
CA VAL A 40 -7.42 7.55 -5.10
C VAL A 40 -6.57 6.29 -5.26
N LEU A 41 -5.25 6.43 -5.27
CA LEU A 41 -4.32 5.30 -5.36
C LEU A 41 -4.43 4.37 -4.14
N VAL A 42 -4.52 4.93 -2.94
CA VAL A 42 -4.66 4.15 -1.69
C VAL A 42 -6.00 3.43 -1.63
N VAL A 43 -7.11 4.10 -1.97
CA VAL A 43 -8.44 3.48 -2.02
C VAL A 43 -8.50 2.36 -3.05
N TYR A 44 -7.90 2.56 -4.23
CA TYR A 44 -7.81 1.51 -5.24
C TYR A 44 -6.97 0.32 -4.77
N MET A 45 -5.85 0.56 -4.10
CA MET A 45 -5.03 -0.50 -3.50
C MET A 45 -5.83 -1.30 -2.47
N ALA A 46 -6.54 -0.62 -1.56
CA ALA A 46 -7.39 -1.27 -0.57
C ALA A 46 -8.47 -2.13 -1.24
N TYR A 47 -9.15 -1.59 -2.26
CA TYR A 47 -10.12 -2.35 -3.05
C TYR A 47 -9.51 -3.61 -3.69
N VAL A 48 -8.33 -3.51 -4.30
CA VAL A 48 -7.66 -4.65 -4.93
C VAL A 48 -7.25 -5.71 -3.90
N ILE A 49 -6.77 -5.31 -2.72
CA ILE A 49 -6.44 -6.23 -1.62
C ILE A 49 -7.71 -6.96 -1.15
N LEU A 50 -8.79 -6.23 -0.89
CA LEU A 50 -10.04 -6.83 -0.41
C LEU A 50 -10.68 -7.75 -1.44
N LYS A 51 -10.60 -7.41 -2.73
CA LYS A 51 -11.24 -8.18 -3.81
C LYS A 51 -10.43 -9.39 -4.30
N TYR A 52 -9.09 -9.29 -4.29
CA TYR A 52 -8.22 -10.29 -4.92
C TYR A 52 -7.13 -10.85 -3.98
N GLY A 53 -7.09 -10.37 -2.74
CA GLY A 53 -6.25 -10.90 -1.67
C GLY A 53 -6.73 -12.28 -1.24
N LYS A 54 -5.79 -13.09 -0.73
CA LYS A 54 -6.13 -14.32 -0.03
C LYS A 54 -6.31 -13.95 1.44
N PRO A 55 -7.51 -14.11 2.03
CA PRO A 55 -7.70 -13.86 3.44
C PRO A 55 -6.87 -14.84 4.28
N SER A 56 -6.48 -14.41 5.47
CA SER A 56 -5.94 -15.32 6.50
C SER A 56 -6.98 -16.42 6.76
N GLY A 57 -6.50 -17.66 6.91
CA GLY A 57 -7.35 -18.77 7.35
C GLY A 57 -7.66 -18.73 8.85
N ARG A 58 -7.05 -17.80 9.59
CA ARG A 58 -7.17 -17.61 11.02
C ARG A 58 -7.96 -16.33 11.32
N THR A 59 -8.73 -16.38 12.39
CA THR A 59 -9.40 -15.19 12.93
C THR A 59 -8.44 -14.35 13.77
N PHE A 60 -8.81 -13.10 14.06
CA PHE A 60 -8.01 -12.23 14.93
C PHE A 60 -7.86 -12.77 16.36
N ASP A 61 -8.84 -13.54 16.85
CA ASP A 61 -8.81 -14.15 18.19
C ASP A 61 -7.86 -15.36 18.25
N GLU A 62 -7.79 -16.13 17.16
CA GLU A 62 -6.87 -17.27 17.05
C GLU A 62 -5.43 -16.82 16.88
N GLN A 63 -5.20 -15.84 16.01
CA GLN A 63 -3.89 -15.30 15.73
C GLN A 63 -3.96 -13.95 15.03
N PHE A 64 -3.60 -12.91 15.76
CA PHE A 64 -3.64 -11.54 15.25
C PHE A 64 -2.65 -11.29 14.10
N TYR A 65 -1.46 -11.89 14.17
CA TYR A 65 -0.38 -11.72 13.19
C TYR A 65 0.05 -13.09 12.64
N GLU A 66 -0.01 -13.30 11.32
CA GLU A 66 0.37 -14.58 10.71
C GLU A 66 1.86 -14.95 10.93
N ASP A 67 2.71 -13.94 11.16
CA ASP A 67 4.15 -14.07 11.41
C ASP A 67 4.52 -14.19 12.89
N TYR A 68 3.55 -14.06 13.81
CA TYR A 68 3.78 -14.30 15.24
C TYR A 68 3.76 -15.80 15.55
N ASP A 69 4.91 -16.33 15.99
CA ASP A 69 5.00 -17.73 16.40
C ASP A 69 4.41 -17.92 17.80
N THR A 70 3.26 -18.58 17.87
CA THR A 70 2.58 -18.90 19.14
C THR A 70 3.09 -20.19 19.78
N ARG A 71 4.08 -20.87 19.19
CA ARG A 71 4.70 -22.09 19.72
C ARG A 71 6.08 -21.79 20.31
N SER A 72 6.10 -21.11 21.45
CA SER A 72 7.28 -20.97 22.33
C SER A 72 7.21 -21.92 23.51
#